data_AF-A0A7Y8M3G4-F1
#
_entry.id   AF-A0A7Y8M3G4-F1
#
_cell.length_a   1.000
_cell.length_b   1.000
_cell.length_c   1.000
_cell.angle_alpha   90.00
_cell.angle_beta   90.00
_cell.angle_gamma   90.00
#
_symmetry.space_group_name_H-M   'P 1'
#
loop_
_entity.id
_entity.type
_entity.pdbx_description
1 polymer ?
#
loop_
_entity_poly.entity_id
_entity_poly.type
_entity_poly.pdbx_seq_one_letter_code
_entity_poly.pdbx_strand_id
1 'polypeptide(L)' 'GVDWYLIKDSGAGSRNTGDKGYYFYHEDYVKLKIMDFMVHKDAVENLLKKFIEQIE' A
#
# COMPACT_ATOMS: atom_id res chain seq x y z
N GLY A 1 1.16 18.33 0.83
CA GLY A 1 1.23 17.52 2.05
C GLY A 1 2.08 16.29 1.76
N VAL A 2 2.35 15.49 2.78
CA VAL A 2 3.02 14.18 2.63
C VAL A 2 2.09 13.13 3.17
N ASP A 3 1.95 12.03 2.43
CA ASP A 3 1.10 10.91 2.84
C ASP A 3 1.90 9.90 3.68
N TRP A 4 1.27 9.45 4.77
CA TRP A 4 1.76 8.37 5.62
C TRP A 4 0.72 7.26 5.68
N TYR A 5 1.18 6.02 5.54
CA TYR A 5 0.34 4.84 5.51
C TYR A 5 0.52 4.05 6.81
N LEU A 6 -0.58 3.74 7.48
CA LEU A 6 -0.59 2.87 8.64
C LEU A 6 -0.56 1.41 8.20
N ILE A 7 0.49 0.68 8.58
CA ILE A 7 0.70 -0.71 8.22
C ILE A 7 0.59 -1.56 9.48
N LYS A 8 -0.34 -2.52 9.48
CA LYS A 8 -0.39 -3.57 10.51
C LYS A 8 0.59 -4.67 10.14
N ASP A 9 1.51 -4.98 11.04
CA ASP A 9 2.51 -6.01 10.83
C ASP A 9 2.39 -7.12 11.90
N SER A 10 2.71 -8.36 11.52
CA SER A 10 2.64 -9.53 12.40
C SER A 10 4.02 -10.01 12.89
N GLY A 11 5.10 -9.39 12.42
CA GLY A 11 6.46 -9.66 12.85
C GLY A 11 6.72 -9.18 14.27
N ALA A 12 7.59 -9.88 15.01
CA ALA A 12 7.90 -9.55 16.40
C ALA A 12 8.45 -8.11 16.56
N GLY A 13 9.16 -7.60 15.55
CA GLY A 13 9.69 -6.24 15.51
C GLY A 13 8.61 -5.16 15.62
N SER A 14 7.40 -5.41 15.13
CA SER A 14 6.29 -4.45 15.19
C SER A 14 5.82 -4.16 16.62
N ARG A 15 6.20 -4.99 17.60
CA ARG A 15 5.85 -4.82 19.01
C ARG A 15 6.88 -3.98 19.79
N ASN A 16 8.00 -3.64 19.14
CA ASN A 16 9.07 -2.80 19.70
C ASN A 16 8.96 -1.33 19.23
N THR A 17 7.87 -0.96 18.57
CA THR A 17 7.54 0.42 18.17
C THR A 17 6.65 1.09 19.22
N GLY A 18 6.41 2.40 19.08
CA GLY A 18 5.46 3.13 19.93
C GLY A 18 4.04 2.55 19.81
N ASP A 19 3.49 2.53 18.60
CA ASP A 19 2.19 1.93 18.29
C ASP A 19 2.34 0.45 17.99
N LYS A 20 2.25 -0.37 19.04
CA LYS A 20 2.51 -1.81 18.99
C LYS A 20 1.64 -2.52 17.93
N GLY A 21 2.30 -3.27 17.05
CA GLY A 21 1.69 -4.00 15.94
C GLY A 21 1.54 -3.16 14.67
N TYR A 22 1.98 -1.90 14.70
CA TYR A 22 1.85 -0.97 13.58
C TYR A 22 3.15 -0.26 13.24
N TYR A 23 3.26 0.09 11.97
CA TYR A 23 4.26 0.97 11.40
C TYR A 23 3.59 2.10 10.63
N PHE A 24 4.29 3.22 10.52
CA PHE A 24 3.92 4.31 9.63
C PHE A 24 4.92 4.36 8.49
N TYR A 25 4.47 4.11 7.26
CA TYR A 25 5.31 4.17 6.08
C TYR A 25 5.12 5.50 5.37
N HIS A 26 6.22 6.20 5.12
CA HIS A 26 6.25 7.38 4.28
C HIS A 26 5.94 7.00 2.83
N GLU A 27 5.25 7.87 2.09
CA GLU A 27 4.88 7.61 0.69
C GLU A 27 6.04 7.17 -0.21
N ASP A 28 7.24 7.73 -0.03
CA ASP A 28 8.43 7.35 -0.80
C ASP A 28 8.88 5.91 -0.54
N TYR A 29 8.73 5.42 0.71
CA TYR A 29 9.03 4.03 1.03
C TYR A 29 8.04 3.10 0.32
N VAL A 30 6.75 3.47 0.30
CA VAL A 30 5.72 2.69 -0.40
C VAL A 30 6.01 2.62 -1.89
N LYS A 31 6.33 3.75 -2.53
CA LYS A 31 6.66 3.82 -3.97
C LYS A 31 7.91 3.03 -4.35
N LEU A 32 8.91 2.99 -3.46
CA LEU A 32 10.21 2.39 -3.77
C LEU A 32 10.32 0.91 -3.37
N LYS A 33 9.66 0.48 -2.28
CA LYS A 33 9.95 -0.80 -1.61
C LYS A 33 8.79 -1.79 -1.61
N ILE A 34 7.58 -1.38 -1.97
CA ILE A 34 6.43 -2.29 -2.05
C ILE A 34 6.31 -2.81 -3.48
N MET A 35 6.31 -4.13 -3.63
CA MET A 35 6.35 -4.80 -4.93
C MET A 35 4.94 -5.10 -5.44
N ASP A 36 4.07 -5.58 -4.56
CA ASP A 36 2.71 -5.98 -4.87
C ASP A 36 1.77 -5.68 -3.71
N PHE A 37 0.49 -5.58 -4.03
CA PHE A 37 -0.58 -5.47 -3.06
C PHE A 37 -1.84 -6.09 -3.67
N MET A 38 -2.74 -6.55 -2.79
CA MET A 38 -4.04 -7.06 -3.19
C MET A 38 -5.11 -6.05 -2.83
N VAL A 39 -6.01 -5.77 -3.75
CA VAL A 39 -7.13 -4.84 -3.55
C VAL A 39 -8.39 -5.38 -4.23
N HIS A 40 -9.56 -5.00 -3.71
CA HIS A 40 -10.83 -5.31 -4.36
C HIS A 40 -10.90 -4.64 -5.74
N LYS A 41 -11.41 -5.35 -6.75
CA LYS A 41 -11.44 -4.88 -8.15
C LYS A 41 -12.13 -3.53 -8.33
N ASP A 42 -13.17 -3.27 -7.54
CA ASP A 42 -13.95 -2.02 -7.64
C ASP A 42 -13.12 -0.79 -7.26
N ALA A 43 -12.09 -0.94 -6.41
CA ALA A 43 -11.21 0.16 -6.03
C ALA A 43 -10.30 0.63 -7.18
N VAL A 44 -10.15 -0.19 -8.22
CA VAL A 44 -9.28 0.06 -9.38
C VAL A 44 -10.05 0.00 -10.71
N GLU A 45 -11.38 0.06 -10.69
CA GLU A 45 -12.22 -0.11 -11.89
C GLU A 45 -11.82 0.87 -13.02
N ASN A 46 -11.62 2.15 -12.69
CA ASN A 46 -11.21 3.16 -13.66
C ASN A 46 -9.80 2.92 -14.21
N LEU A 47 -8.92 2.30 -13.42
CA LEU A 47 -7.58 1.94 -13.87
C LEU A 47 -7.63 0.74 -14.83
N LEU A 48 -8.45 -0.26 -14.53
CA LEU A 48 -8.64 -1.42 -15.39
C LEU A 48 -9.24 -1.04 -16.76
N LYS A 49 -10.21 -0.10 -16.79
CA LYS A 49 -10.77 0.43 -18.05
C LYS A 49 -9.69 0.97 -19.00
N LYS A 50 -8.73 1.74 -18.47
CA LYS A 50 -7.62 2.30 -19.26
C LYS A 50 -6.75 1.23 -19.92
N PHE A 51 -6.54 0.09 -19.26
CA PHE A 51 -5.73 -0.99 -19.83
C PHE A 51 -6.48 -1.80 -20.90
N ILE A 52 -7.80 -1.87 -20.82
CA ILE A 52 -8.64 -2.52 -21.83
C ILE A 52 -8.67 -1.68 -23.11
N GLU A 53 -8.89 -0.37 -22.99
CA GLU A 53 -8.92 0.58 -24.12
C GLU A 53 -7.59 0.65 -24.89
N GLN A 54 -6.46 0.33 -24.27
CA GLN A 54 -5.14 0.31 -24.92
C GLN A 54 -4.90 -0.92 -25.81
N ILE A 55 -5.73 -1.95 -25.69
CA ILE A 55 -5.63 -3.20 -26.44
C ILE A 55 -6.49 -3.15 -27.72
N GLU A 56 -7.47 -2.25 -27.76
CA GLU A 56 -8.37 -1.99 -28.90
C GLU A 56 -7.78 -0.97 -29.88
#